data_AF-A0A1Y5S5M0-F1
#
_entry.id   AF-A0A1Y5S5M0-F1
#
_cell.length_a   1.000
_cell.length_b   1.000
_cell.length_c   1.000
_cell.angle_alpha   90.00
_cell.angle_beta   90.00
_cell.angle_gamma   90.00
#
_symmetry.space_group_name_H-M   'P 1'
#
loop_
_entity.id
_entity.type
_entity.pdbx_description
1 polymer ?
#
loop_
_entity_poly.entity_id
_entity_poly.type
_entity_poly.pdbx_seq_one_letter_code
_entity_poly.pdbx_strand_id
1 'polypeptide(L)'
;MPETDLKDRFRYWSAWLGKSLPGKIGEDAGTEYFRIRRLQEGSDRAGRAFKACVKRLGPQHTVIDLGANMGRFTRMLSRTGARVHAFEPDPWTFDELKSRVPDHDNVTFHQAAAGAADGEATFRRDPGFLKNRQGRSAGNGLYDSVLWDDGDSESFSVRVVDFAGFIEGLGGDIELVKMDIEGAEVDVLDRLIETGMLARIRHLFVETREWQIPAVRPGLTRLRKRLARVERPEIHLDWQ
;
A
#
# COMPACT_ATOMS: atom_id res chain seq x y z
N MET A 1 -2.73 13.37 29.40
CA MET A 1 -3.61 14.06 28.44
C MET A 1 -3.51 13.30 27.13
N PRO A 2 -4.61 12.87 26.49
CA PRO A 2 -4.50 12.01 25.33
C PRO A 2 -4.08 12.80 24.09
N GLU A 3 -3.17 12.22 23.31
CA GLU A 3 -2.59 12.68 22.03
C GLU A 3 -3.61 12.95 20.89
N THR A 4 -4.91 12.85 21.18
CA THR A 4 -6.02 13.05 20.24
C THR A 4 -6.31 14.53 19.92
N ASP A 5 -5.62 15.50 20.53
CA ASP A 5 -6.00 16.92 20.46
C ASP A 5 -5.30 17.73 19.33
N LEU A 6 -4.11 17.31 18.86
CA LEU A 6 -3.33 18.13 17.92
C LEU A 6 -3.83 18.07 16.46
N LYS A 7 -4.23 16.88 15.99
CA LYS A 7 -4.75 16.72 14.61
C LYS A 7 -6.11 17.39 14.44
N ASP A 8 -6.97 17.31 15.45
CA ASP A 8 -8.30 17.93 15.40
C ASP A 8 -8.23 19.46 15.57
N ARG A 9 -7.29 19.97 16.38
CA ARG A 9 -7.05 21.41 16.48
C ARG A 9 -6.48 22.01 15.20
N PHE A 10 -5.55 21.32 14.53
CA PHE A 10 -5.05 21.75 13.21
C PHE A 10 -6.17 21.81 12.17
N ARG A 11 -7.05 20.80 12.12
CA ARG A 11 -8.20 20.76 11.21
C ARG A 11 -9.19 21.90 11.44
N TYR A 12 -9.52 22.17 12.71
CA TYR A 12 -10.42 23.25 13.08
C TYR A 12 -9.82 24.62 12.70
N TRP A 13 -8.50 24.77 12.90
CA TRP A 13 -7.76 25.95 12.47
C TRP A 13 -7.74 26.11 10.95
N SER A 14 -7.40 25.09 10.17
CA SER A 14 -7.35 25.21 8.70
C SER A 14 -8.72 25.51 8.08
N ALA A 15 -9.79 24.90 8.59
CA ALA A 15 -11.17 25.19 8.17
C ALA A 15 -11.61 26.62 8.51
N TRP A 16 -11.21 27.10 9.70
CA TRP A 16 -11.49 28.47 10.16
C TRP A 16 -10.66 29.49 9.38
N LEU A 17 -9.34 29.29 9.27
CA LEU A 17 -8.42 30.14 8.49
C LEU A 17 -8.89 30.27 7.04
N GLY A 18 -9.36 29.17 6.42
CA GLY A 18 -9.87 29.20 5.05
C GLY A 18 -11.17 29.97 4.87
N LYS A 19 -11.98 30.15 5.93
CA LYS A 19 -13.23 30.93 5.91
C LYS A 19 -13.07 32.35 6.46
N SER A 20 -12.03 32.58 7.27
CA SER A 20 -11.90 33.77 8.11
C SER A 20 -10.73 34.67 7.75
N LEU A 21 -9.76 34.20 6.95
CA LEU A 21 -8.70 35.05 6.42
C LEU A 21 -8.96 35.42 4.96
N PRO A 22 -8.94 36.72 4.61
CA PRO A 22 -9.06 37.16 3.22
C PRO A 22 -7.75 36.94 2.44
N GLY A 23 -7.87 36.81 1.12
CA GLY A 23 -6.74 36.70 0.20
C GLY A 23 -6.08 35.31 0.18
N LYS A 24 -4.89 35.24 -0.41
CA LYS A 24 -4.20 33.98 -0.76
C LYS A 24 -4.01 33.00 0.41
N ILE A 25 -3.80 33.50 1.62
CA ILE A 25 -3.61 32.67 2.82
C ILE A 25 -4.88 31.89 3.18
N GLY A 26 -6.06 32.53 3.07
CA GLY A 26 -7.35 31.85 3.27
C GLY A 26 -7.65 30.87 2.16
N GLU A 27 -7.38 31.24 0.90
CA GLU A 27 -7.57 30.36 -0.26
C GLU A 27 -6.70 29.09 -0.17
N ASP A 28 -5.42 29.24 0.19
CA ASP A 28 -4.47 28.12 0.36
C ASP A 28 -4.88 27.23 1.54
N ALA A 29 -5.24 27.81 2.69
CA ALA A 29 -5.68 27.06 3.88
C ALA A 29 -7.00 26.31 3.64
N GLY A 30 -7.95 26.94 2.94
CA GLY A 30 -9.22 26.32 2.56
C GLY A 30 -9.01 25.17 1.57
N THR A 31 -8.16 25.37 0.56
CA THR A 31 -7.81 24.34 -0.44
C THR A 31 -7.19 23.11 0.24
N GLU A 32 -6.25 23.34 1.16
CA GLU A 32 -5.59 22.27 1.90
C GLU A 32 -6.57 21.54 2.84
N TYR A 33 -7.47 22.27 3.51
CA TYR A 33 -8.52 21.66 4.33
C TYR A 33 -9.43 20.72 3.53
N PHE A 34 -9.98 21.19 2.39
CA PHE A 34 -10.85 20.36 1.55
C PHE A 34 -10.12 19.18 0.93
N ARG A 35 -8.82 19.35 0.61
CA ARG A 35 -7.96 18.26 0.14
C ARG A 35 -7.80 17.18 1.21
N ILE A 36 -7.37 17.54 2.42
CA ILE A 36 -7.20 16.62 3.56
C ILE A 36 -8.50 15.88 3.87
N ARG A 37 -9.63 16.61 3.86
CA ARG A 37 -10.95 16.03 4.10
C ARG A 37 -11.33 15.01 3.03
N ARG A 38 -11.10 15.31 1.75
CA ARG A 38 -11.39 14.39 0.64
C ARG A 38 -10.57 13.10 0.74
N LEU A 39 -9.29 13.22 1.13
CA LEU A 39 -8.42 12.06 1.36
C LEU A 39 -8.94 11.19 2.50
N GLN A 40 -9.40 11.78 3.60
CA GLN A 40 -9.99 11.04 4.73
C GLN A 40 -11.29 10.36 4.35
N GLU A 41 -12.20 11.07 3.68
CA GLU A 41 -13.48 10.49 3.23
C GLU A 41 -13.24 9.33 2.24
N GLY A 42 -12.21 9.45 1.39
CA GLY A 42 -11.72 8.40 0.50
C GLY A 42 -11.19 7.18 1.25
N SER A 43 -10.23 7.39 2.15
CA SER A 43 -9.67 6.35 3.01
C SER A 43 -10.73 5.64 3.85
N ASP A 44 -11.68 6.38 4.43
CA ASP A 44 -12.79 5.80 5.18
C ASP A 44 -13.69 4.91 4.30
N ARG A 45 -13.92 5.33 3.05
CA ARG A 45 -14.71 4.56 2.08
C ARG A 45 -13.96 3.29 1.67
N ALA A 46 -12.69 3.41 1.32
CA ALA A 46 -11.82 2.28 1.01
C ALA A 46 -11.75 1.29 2.16
N GLY A 47 -11.59 1.77 3.41
CA GLY A 47 -11.58 0.96 4.62
C GLY A 47 -12.90 0.23 4.88
N ARG A 48 -14.05 0.87 4.61
CA ARG A 48 -15.37 0.20 4.68
C ARG A 48 -15.53 -0.86 3.60
N ALA A 49 -15.14 -0.56 2.36
CA ALA A 49 -15.20 -1.50 1.25
C ALA A 49 -14.30 -2.72 1.49
N PHE A 50 -13.08 -2.49 1.98
CA PHE A 50 -12.14 -3.54 2.35
C PHE A 50 -12.74 -4.47 3.43
N LYS A 51 -13.27 -3.91 4.52
CA LYS A 51 -13.96 -4.69 5.57
C LYS A 51 -15.14 -5.48 5.04
N ALA A 52 -15.91 -4.92 4.10
CA ALA A 52 -17.04 -5.62 3.47
C ALA A 52 -16.57 -6.79 2.58
N CYS A 53 -15.45 -6.63 1.86
CA CYS A 53 -14.84 -7.71 1.09
C CYS A 53 -14.35 -8.83 2.01
N VAL A 54 -13.59 -8.50 3.06
CA VAL A 54 -13.05 -9.47 4.02
C VAL A 54 -14.15 -10.33 4.65
N LYS A 55 -15.31 -9.75 4.97
CA LYS A 55 -16.46 -10.49 5.52
C LYS A 55 -17.06 -11.55 4.58
N ARG A 56 -16.81 -11.45 3.28
CA ARG A 56 -17.33 -12.37 2.25
C ARG A 56 -16.29 -13.40 1.80
N LEU A 57 -15.03 -13.25 2.24
CA LEU A 57 -13.96 -14.18 1.90
C LEU A 57 -14.21 -15.56 2.51
N GLY A 58 -13.61 -16.57 1.89
CA GLY A 58 -13.84 -17.98 2.17
C GLY A 58 -12.87 -18.87 1.37
N PRO A 59 -12.83 -20.19 1.61
CA PRO A 59 -11.84 -21.12 1.03
C PRO A 59 -11.78 -21.15 -0.51
N GLN A 60 -12.86 -20.77 -1.18
CA GLN A 60 -12.93 -20.66 -2.64
C GLN A 60 -12.13 -19.47 -3.20
N HIS A 61 -11.85 -18.47 -2.37
CA HIS A 61 -11.23 -17.22 -2.80
C HIS A 61 -9.70 -17.28 -2.72
N THR A 62 -9.05 -16.63 -3.68
CA THR A 62 -7.61 -16.31 -3.64
C THR A 62 -7.46 -14.84 -3.29
N VAL A 63 -6.58 -14.53 -2.35
CA VAL A 63 -6.27 -13.15 -1.95
C VAL A 63 -4.76 -12.94 -1.85
N ILE A 64 -4.32 -11.71 -2.12
CA ILE A 64 -2.91 -11.35 -2.13
C ILE A 64 -2.68 -10.15 -1.22
N ASP A 65 -1.68 -10.25 -0.33
CA ASP A 65 -1.19 -9.18 0.54
C ASP A 65 0.22 -8.79 0.09
N LEU A 66 0.35 -7.70 -0.67
CA LEU A 66 1.63 -7.15 -1.10
C LEU A 66 2.13 -6.13 -0.09
N GLY A 67 3.37 -6.33 0.38
CA GLY A 67 3.93 -5.62 1.53
C GLY A 67 3.25 -6.05 2.82
N ALA A 68 3.26 -7.35 3.08
CA ALA A 68 2.60 -7.96 4.22
C ALA A 68 3.15 -7.47 5.56
N ASN A 69 4.36 -6.89 5.58
CA ASN A 69 5.05 -6.41 6.78
C ASN A 69 5.00 -7.48 7.88
N MET A 70 4.79 -7.11 9.14
CA MET A 70 4.66 -8.05 10.25
C MET A 70 3.31 -8.81 10.29
N GLY A 71 2.56 -8.89 9.19
CA GLY A 71 1.43 -9.81 9.03
C GLY A 71 0.08 -9.35 9.57
N ARG A 72 -0.11 -8.05 9.84
CA ARG A 72 -1.38 -7.52 10.34
C ARG A 72 -2.56 -7.88 9.43
N PHE A 73 -2.42 -7.61 8.13
CA PHE A 73 -3.46 -7.87 7.14
C PHE A 73 -3.49 -9.35 6.76
N THR A 74 -2.33 -9.96 6.55
CA THR A 74 -2.19 -11.40 6.29
C THR A 74 -2.94 -12.25 7.34
N ARG A 75 -2.77 -11.98 8.64
CA ARG A 75 -3.48 -12.69 9.72
C ARG A 75 -4.99 -12.53 9.66
N MET A 76 -5.47 -11.35 9.28
CA MET A 76 -6.90 -11.11 9.16
C MET A 76 -7.48 -11.83 7.93
N LEU A 77 -6.75 -11.83 6.82
CA LEU A 77 -7.13 -12.55 5.60
C LEU A 77 -7.09 -14.07 5.81
N SER A 78 -6.08 -14.61 6.49
CA SER A 78 -5.93 -16.04 6.75
C SER A 78 -7.11 -16.62 7.54
N ARG A 79 -7.63 -15.86 8.51
CA ARG A 79 -8.80 -16.23 9.33
C ARG A 79 -10.10 -16.40 8.55
N THR A 80 -10.16 -15.91 7.32
CA THR A 80 -11.33 -16.09 6.44
C THR A 80 -11.35 -17.48 5.79
N GLY A 81 -10.25 -18.24 5.86
CA GLY A 81 -10.08 -19.51 5.16
C GLY A 81 -9.69 -19.36 3.69
N ALA A 82 -9.67 -18.14 3.13
CA ALA A 82 -9.20 -17.89 1.77
C ALA A 82 -7.74 -18.32 1.57
N ARG A 83 -7.36 -18.65 0.33
CA ARG A 83 -5.97 -18.91 -0.05
C ARG A 83 -5.22 -17.59 -0.12
N VAL A 84 -4.31 -17.35 0.81
CA VAL A 84 -3.57 -16.10 0.94
C VAL A 84 -2.16 -16.26 0.38
N HIS A 85 -1.74 -15.34 -0.48
CA HIS A 85 -0.34 -15.15 -0.84
C HIS A 85 0.18 -13.86 -0.22
N ALA A 86 1.18 -13.95 0.66
CA ALA A 86 1.74 -12.82 1.38
C ALA A 86 3.18 -12.55 0.94
N PHE A 87 3.46 -11.33 0.49
CA PHE A 87 4.76 -10.91 -0.01
C PHE A 87 5.41 -9.90 0.95
N GLU A 88 6.61 -10.20 1.42
CA GLU A 88 7.43 -9.29 2.22
C GLU A 88 8.92 -9.48 1.88
N PRO A 89 9.59 -8.50 1.26
CA PRO A 89 10.99 -8.63 0.85
C PRO A 89 11.99 -8.58 2.01
N ASP A 90 11.71 -7.84 3.08
CA ASP A 90 12.66 -7.61 4.17
C ASP A 90 12.85 -8.90 5.01
N PRO A 91 14.07 -9.47 5.12
CA PRO A 91 14.26 -10.74 5.81
C PRO A 91 13.80 -10.75 7.27
N TRP A 92 14.07 -9.68 8.01
CA TRP A 92 13.68 -9.59 9.43
C TRP A 92 12.16 -9.49 9.58
N THR A 93 11.53 -8.65 8.75
CA THR A 93 10.09 -8.43 8.76
C THR A 93 9.35 -9.67 8.25
N PHE A 94 9.94 -10.41 7.30
CA PHE A 94 9.45 -11.69 6.81
C PHE A 94 9.51 -12.79 7.90
N ASP A 95 10.55 -12.82 8.73
CA ASP A 95 10.59 -13.72 9.88
C ASP A 95 9.51 -13.36 10.92
N GLU A 96 9.28 -12.07 11.17
CA GLU A 96 8.18 -11.59 12.03
C GLU A 96 6.80 -11.91 11.43
N LEU A 97 6.63 -11.79 10.12
CA LEU A 97 5.42 -12.18 9.41
C LEU A 97 5.08 -13.65 9.68
N LYS A 98 6.06 -14.54 9.48
CA LYS A 98 5.88 -15.98 9.70
C LYS A 98 5.60 -16.31 11.16
N SER A 99 6.25 -15.64 12.10
CA SER A 99 6.04 -15.89 13.54
C SER A 99 4.69 -15.37 14.06
N ARG A 100 4.15 -14.30 13.48
CA ARG A 100 2.88 -13.66 13.90
C ARG A 100 1.64 -14.20 13.19
N VAL A 101 1.85 -14.95 12.12
CA VAL A 101 0.82 -15.69 11.38
C VAL A 101 1.09 -17.21 11.49
N PRO A 102 1.17 -17.78 12.72
CA PRO A 102 1.35 -19.21 12.86
C PRO A 102 0.07 -19.96 12.46
N ASP A 103 0.22 -21.20 11.99
CA ASP A 103 -0.87 -22.19 11.84
C ASP A 103 -1.95 -21.88 10.79
N HIS A 104 -1.52 -21.61 9.56
CA HIS A 104 -2.46 -21.44 8.44
C HIS A 104 -1.99 -22.18 7.18
N ASP A 105 -2.50 -23.40 6.99
CA ASP A 105 -2.34 -24.21 5.77
C ASP A 105 -2.82 -23.47 4.50
N ASN A 106 -3.59 -22.40 4.69
CA ASN A 106 -4.12 -21.55 3.63
C ASN A 106 -3.26 -20.30 3.32
N VAL A 107 -2.05 -20.15 3.90
CA VAL A 107 -1.15 -19.02 3.62
C VAL A 107 0.14 -19.51 2.98
N THR A 108 0.51 -18.91 1.84
CA THR A 108 1.83 -19.05 1.21
C THR A 108 2.61 -17.76 1.36
N PHE A 109 3.80 -17.86 1.97
CA PHE A 109 4.69 -16.73 2.21
C PHE A 109 5.75 -16.63 1.12
N HIS A 110 5.95 -15.43 0.58
CA HIS A 110 6.93 -15.12 -0.45
C HIS A 110 7.90 -14.05 0.05
N GLN A 111 9.16 -14.43 0.29
CA GLN A 111 10.20 -13.46 0.64
C GLN A 111 10.71 -12.77 -0.63
N ALA A 112 9.88 -11.88 -1.18
CA ALA A 112 10.16 -11.17 -2.42
C ALA A 112 9.35 -9.87 -2.47
N ALA A 113 9.90 -8.88 -3.19
CA ALA A 113 9.16 -7.71 -3.58
C ALA A 113 8.31 -8.03 -4.82
N ALA A 114 7.13 -7.41 -4.93
CA ALA A 114 6.35 -7.41 -6.16
C ALA A 114 6.81 -6.26 -7.06
N GLY A 115 7.10 -6.56 -8.32
CA GLY A 115 7.55 -5.59 -9.31
C GLY A 115 6.97 -5.84 -10.70
N ALA A 116 7.41 -5.05 -11.68
CA ALA A 116 6.97 -5.15 -13.07
C ALA A 116 7.70 -6.25 -13.88
N ALA A 117 8.81 -6.79 -13.35
CA ALA A 117 9.60 -7.85 -13.96
C ALA A 117 10.33 -8.65 -12.88
N ASP A 118 10.66 -9.91 -13.17
CA ASP A 118 11.52 -10.73 -12.32
C ASP A 118 12.95 -10.15 -12.28
N GLY A 119 13.60 -10.23 -11.12
CA GLY A 119 14.98 -9.81 -10.98
C GLY A 119 15.42 -9.62 -9.53
N GLU A 120 16.38 -8.73 -9.35
CA GLU A 120 16.83 -8.26 -8.04
C GLU A 120 16.76 -6.73 -7.99
N ALA A 121 16.51 -6.19 -6.79
CA ALA A 121 16.51 -4.76 -6.57
C ALA A 121 17.13 -4.42 -5.21
N THR A 122 17.69 -3.21 -5.10
CA THR A 122 18.19 -2.71 -3.83
C THR A 122 17.02 -2.31 -2.95
N PHE A 123 16.93 -2.93 -1.78
CA PHE A 123 15.96 -2.59 -0.74
C PHE A 123 16.65 -1.80 0.36
N ARG A 124 16.00 -0.75 0.86
CA ARG A 124 16.55 0.13 1.88
C ARG A 124 15.63 0.17 3.10
N ARG A 125 16.20 0.05 4.30
CA ARG A 125 15.49 0.21 5.57
C ARG A 125 15.48 1.66 6.03
N ASP A 126 14.44 2.05 6.77
CA ASP A 126 14.40 3.32 7.52
C ASP A 126 15.65 3.41 8.44
N PRO A 127 16.37 4.54 8.53
CA PRO A 127 17.56 4.65 9.39
C PRO A 127 17.29 4.42 10.88
N GLY A 128 16.06 4.66 11.33
CA GLY A 128 15.59 4.36 12.68
C GLY A 128 15.26 2.88 12.89
N PHE A 129 15.31 2.04 11.85
CA PHE A 129 14.94 0.63 11.92
C PHE A 129 15.75 -0.13 12.97
N LEU A 130 17.07 0.03 13.00
CA LEU A 130 17.90 -0.65 14.00
C LEU A 130 17.58 -0.21 15.44
N LYS A 131 17.08 1.00 15.63
CA LYS A 131 16.68 1.56 16.94
C LYS A 131 15.27 1.11 17.36
N ASN A 132 14.37 0.92 16.41
CA ASN A 132 13.00 0.46 16.66
C ASN A 132 12.44 -0.28 15.44
N ARG A 133 12.80 -1.57 15.30
CA ARG A 133 12.46 -2.36 14.10
C ARG A 133 10.96 -2.45 13.87
N GLN A 134 10.18 -2.71 14.92
CA GLN A 134 8.72 -2.85 14.83
C GLN A 134 8.04 -1.53 14.46
N GLY A 135 8.50 -0.40 15.02
CA GLY A 135 7.89 0.90 14.76
C GLY A 135 8.31 1.55 13.43
N ARG A 136 9.31 1.00 12.74
CA ARG A 136 9.93 1.60 11.55
C ARG A 136 9.90 0.70 10.31
N SER A 137 9.45 -0.55 10.42
CA SER A 137 9.37 -1.47 9.27
C SER A 137 8.48 -0.95 8.13
N ALA A 138 7.46 -0.14 8.42
CA ALA A 138 6.56 0.48 7.44
C ALA A 138 7.16 1.71 6.72
N GLY A 139 8.48 1.90 6.81
CA GLY A 139 9.23 2.87 6.00
C GLY A 139 10.31 2.21 5.14
N ASN A 140 10.39 0.87 5.14
CA ASN A 140 11.37 0.12 4.35
C ASN A 140 10.84 -0.10 2.92
N GLY A 141 11.65 0.11 1.89
CA GLY A 141 11.15 0.02 0.50
C GLY A 141 12.22 -0.09 -0.58
N LEU A 142 11.74 -0.28 -1.82
CA LEU A 142 12.55 -0.22 -3.05
C LEU A 142 12.76 1.24 -3.45
N TYR A 143 13.77 1.88 -2.86
CA TYR A 143 14.08 3.29 -3.14
C TYR A 143 15.36 3.42 -3.97
N ASP A 144 15.22 3.91 -5.21
CA ASP A 144 16.37 4.31 -6.04
C ASP A 144 16.64 5.83 -5.98
N SER A 145 15.95 6.60 -5.12
CA SER A 145 16.05 8.06 -5.16
C SER A 145 15.95 8.78 -3.79
N VAL A 146 17.08 9.37 -3.38
CA VAL A 146 17.22 10.74 -2.83
C VAL A 146 16.54 11.11 -1.49
N LEU A 147 15.84 10.23 -0.78
CA LEU A 147 15.22 10.61 0.51
C LEU A 147 16.13 10.47 1.74
N TRP A 148 17.24 9.73 1.62
CA TRP A 148 18.16 9.48 2.72
C TRP A 148 19.59 9.60 2.19
N ASP A 149 20.15 10.81 2.26
CA ASP A 149 21.57 11.11 1.94
C ASP A 149 22.50 10.77 3.11
N ASP A 150 21.93 10.35 4.25
CA ASP A 150 22.68 10.00 5.44
C ASP A 150 23.05 8.52 5.41
N GLY A 151 24.36 8.22 5.47
CA GLY A 151 24.98 6.89 5.42
C GLY A 151 24.60 5.89 6.51
N ASP A 152 23.48 6.12 7.21
CA ASP A 152 22.94 5.30 8.31
C ASP A 152 21.78 4.37 7.86
N SER A 153 21.39 4.37 6.58
CA SER A 153 20.37 3.44 6.06
C SER A 153 20.97 2.10 5.62
N GLU A 154 20.52 0.99 6.23
CA GLU A 154 20.90 -0.36 5.80
C GLU A 154 20.25 -0.65 4.43
N SER A 155 21.06 -1.15 3.49
CA SER A 155 20.59 -1.58 2.17
C SER A 155 21.12 -2.96 1.81
N PHE A 156 20.32 -3.73 1.10
CA PHE A 156 20.64 -5.09 0.66
C PHE A 156 19.84 -5.48 -0.58
N SER A 157 20.29 -6.49 -1.33
CA SER A 157 19.57 -7.00 -2.50
C SER A 157 18.38 -7.88 -2.05
N VAL A 158 17.24 -7.70 -2.72
CA VAL A 158 16.07 -8.57 -2.56
C VAL A 158 15.60 -9.08 -3.91
N ARG A 159 15.00 -10.28 -3.91
CA ARG A 159 14.33 -10.81 -5.09
C ARG A 159 13.09 -9.98 -5.41
N VAL A 160 12.90 -9.71 -6.70
CA VAL A 160 11.69 -9.13 -7.27
C VAL A 160 10.98 -10.20 -8.11
N VAL A 161 9.66 -10.25 -7.98
CA VAL A 161 8.77 -11.12 -8.76
C VAL A 161 7.93 -10.25 -9.70
N ASP A 162 7.84 -10.63 -10.99
CA ASP A 162 6.86 -10.05 -11.93
C ASP A 162 5.45 -10.38 -11.40
N PHE A 163 4.78 -9.36 -10.86
CA PHE A 163 3.49 -9.57 -10.23
C PHE A 163 2.39 -9.94 -11.25
N ALA A 164 2.49 -9.44 -12.48
CA ALA A 164 1.57 -9.83 -13.54
C ALA A 164 1.79 -11.31 -13.92
N GLY A 165 3.04 -11.72 -14.10
CA GLY A 165 3.39 -13.13 -14.35
C GLY A 165 2.97 -14.05 -13.21
N PHE A 166 3.08 -13.59 -11.95
CA PHE A 166 2.59 -14.32 -10.79
C PHE A 166 1.07 -14.54 -10.83
N ILE A 167 0.29 -13.49 -11.12
CA ILE A 167 -1.18 -13.61 -11.25
C ILE A 167 -1.55 -14.57 -12.39
N GLU A 168 -0.87 -14.47 -13.53
CA GLU A 168 -1.09 -15.36 -14.67
C GLU A 168 -0.85 -16.83 -14.28
N GLY A 169 0.27 -17.10 -13.59
CA GLY A 169 0.63 -18.45 -13.13
C GLY A 169 -0.33 -19.07 -12.12
N LEU A 170 -1.11 -18.28 -11.38
CA LEU A 170 -2.13 -18.80 -10.46
C LEU A 170 -3.34 -19.42 -11.19
N GLY A 171 -3.57 -19.08 -12.46
CA GLY A 171 -4.63 -19.66 -13.31
C GLY A 171 -6.09 -19.32 -12.90
N GLY A 172 -6.30 -18.67 -11.76
CA GLY A 172 -7.62 -18.27 -11.23
C GLY A 172 -7.80 -16.75 -11.10
N ASP A 173 -9.04 -16.32 -10.86
CA ASP A 173 -9.32 -14.92 -10.51
C ASP A 173 -8.87 -14.64 -9.06
N ILE A 174 -8.49 -13.40 -8.79
CA ILE A 174 -8.10 -12.92 -7.47
C ILE A 174 -9.24 -12.09 -6.89
N GLU A 175 -9.76 -12.52 -5.75
CA GLU A 175 -10.89 -11.84 -5.11
C GLU A 175 -10.46 -10.49 -4.54
N LEU A 176 -9.28 -10.44 -3.93
CA LEU A 176 -8.76 -9.23 -3.28
C LEU A 176 -7.25 -9.15 -3.41
N VAL A 177 -6.76 -7.98 -3.80
CA VAL A 177 -5.35 -7.58 -3.66
C VAL A 177 -5.28 -6.36 -2.75
N LYS A 178 -4.50 -6.47 -1.67
CA LYS A 178 -4.01 -5.32 -0.90
C LYS A 178 -2.58 -5.02 -1.33
N MET A 179 -2.27 -3.76 -1.57
CA MET A 179 -0.98 -3.30 -2.06
C MET A 179 -0.50 -2.09 -1.27
N ASP A 180 0.60 -2.26 -0.54
CA ASP A 180 1.35 -1.19 0.13
C ASP A 180 2.81 -1.60 0.03
N ILE A 181 3.47 -1.18 -1.05
CA ILE A 181 4.81 -1.65 -1.46
C ILE A 181 5.78 -0.48 -1.60
N GLU A 182 5.48 0.62 -0.90
CA GLU A 182 6.41 1.69 -0.58
C GLU A 182 6.99 2.42 -1.80
N GLY A 183 6.17 2.63 -2.84
CA GLY A 183 6.50 3.46 -4.00
C GLY A 183 6.59 2.71 -5.33
N ALA A 184 6.57 1.38 -5.32
CA ALA A 184 6.57 0.55 -6.53
C ALA A 184 5.16 0.35 -7.15
N GLU A 185 4.11 0.95 -6.58
CA GLU A 185 2.71 0.72 -6.98
C GLU A 185 2.47 1.11 -8.44
N VAL A 186 3.07 2.21 -8.91
CA VAL A 186 2.83 2.72 -10.27
C VAL A 186 3.30 1.73 -11.32
N ASP A 187 4.52 1.22 -11.18
CA ASP A 187 5.13 0.31 -12.16
C ASP A 187 4.40 -1.03 -12.20
N VAL A 188 4.02 -1.57 -11.02
CA VAL A 188 3.22 -2.79 -10.92
C VAL A 188 1.85 -2.62 -11.58
N LEU A 189 1.16 -1.50 -11.33
CA LEU A 189 -0.16 -1.26 -11.88
C LEU A 189 -0.13 -0.98 -13.39
N ASP A 190 0.88 -0.26 -13.90
CA ASP A 190 1.07 -0.07 -15.33
C ASP A 190 1.30 -1.41 -16.04
N ARG A 191 2.13 -2.29 -15.45
CA ARG A 191 2.36 -3.65 -15.95
C ARG A 191 1.10 -4.52 -15.95
N LEU A 192 0.28 -4.45 -14.89
CA LEU A 192 -1.00 -5.17 -14.83
C LEU A 192 -1.99 -4.72 -15.91
N ILE A 193 -2.00 -3.43 -16.26
CA ILE A 193 -2.82 -2.90 -17.35
C ILE A 193 -2.31 -3.42 -18.70
N GLU A 194 -0.99 -3.36 -18.94
CA GLU A 194 -0.37 -3.75 -20.21
C GLU A 194 -0.51 -5.23 -20.52
N THR A 195 -0.42 -6.08 -19.50
CA THR A 195 -0.58 -7.53 -19.61
C THR A 195 -2.04 -7.99 -19.57
N GLY A 196 -2.98 -7.09 -19.28
CA GLY A 196 -4.39 -7.42 -19.07
C GLY A 196 -4.68 -8.16 -17.76
N MET A 197 -3.67 -8.42 -16.92
CA MET A 197 -3.84 -9.12 -15.65
C MET A 197 -4.64 -8.33 -14.62
N LEU A 198 -4.76 -7.01 -14.78
CA LEU A 198 -5.63 -6.18 -13.95
C LEU A 198 -7.08 -6.71 -13.95
N ALA A 199 -7.58 -7.19 -15.09
CA ALA A 199 -8.95 -7.69 -15.25
C ALA A 199 -9.25 -8.98 -14.45
N ARG A 200 -8.22 -9.67 -13.97
CA ARG A 200 -8.32 -10.89 -13.14
C ARG A 200 -8.54 -10.59 -11.66
N ILE A 201 -8.36 -9.33 -11.26
CA ILE A 201 -8.57 -8.89 -9.88
C ILE A 201 -10.01 -8.38 -9.77
N ARG A 202 -10.70 -8.69 -8.68
CA ARG A 202 -12.05 -8.15 -8.40
C ARG A 202 -12.01 -6.90 -7.55
N HIS A 203 -11.24 -6.92 -6.46
CA HIS A 203 -11.07 -5.79 -5.56
C HIS A 203 -9.59 -5.46 -5.36
N LEU A 204 -9.20 -4.22 -5.61
CA LEU A 204 -7.83 -3.75 -5.49
C LEU A 204 -7.77 -2.55 -4.53
N PHE A 205 -7.02 -2.70 -3.44
CA PHE A 205 -6.80 -1.67 -2.42
C PHE A 205 -5.32 -1.29 -2.41
N VAL A 206 -5.02 -0.04 -2.72
CA VAL A 206 -3.65 0.44 -2.92
C VAL A 206 -3.40 1.64 -2.01
N GLU A 207 -2.36 1.53 -1.18
CA GLU A 207 -1.81 2.66 -0.47
C GLU A 207 -0.85 3.41 -1.40
N THR A 208 -1.23 4.62 -1.79
CA THR A 208 -0.37 5.44 -2.64
C THR A 208 0.47 6.37 -1.77
N ARG A 209 1.80 6.17 -1.75
CA ARG A 209 2.77 7.01 -1.00
C ARG A 209 3.03 8.38 -1.64
N GLU A 210 2.02 8.97 -2.29
CA GLU A 210 2.14 10.19 -3.10
C GLU A 210 2.52 11.45 -2.29
N TRP A 211 2.36 11.39 -0.97
CA TRP A 211 2.67 12.48 -0.05
C TRP A 211 4.07 12.36 0.53
N GLN A 212 4.48 11.13 0.85
CA GLN A 212 5.78 10.78 1.39
C GLN A 212 6.85 10.81 0.29
N ILE A 213 6.48 10.48 -0.95
CA ILE A 213 7.40 10.38 -2.09
C ILE A 213 6.91 11.30 -3.22
N PRO A 214 7.21 12.61 -3.20
CA PRO A 214 6.74 13.53 -4.25
C PRO A 214 7.09 13.12 -5.69
N ALA A 215 8.17 12.36 -5.87
CA ALA A 215 8.62 11.85 -7.16
C ALA A 215 7.61 10.90 -7.84
N VAL A 216 6.73 10.20 -7.11
CA VAL A 216 5.74 9.27 -7.71
C VAL A 216 4.52 9.99 -8.29
N ARG A 217 4.28 11.26 -7.93
CA ARG A 217 3.06 12.02 -8.30
C ARG A 217 2.80 12.11 -9.80
N PRO A 218 3.78 12.38 -10.68
CA PRO A 218 3.54 12.43 -12.12
C PRO A 218 3.10 11.08 -12.67
N GLY A 219 3.71 9.98 -12.21
CA GLY A 219 3.34 8.61 -12.57
C GLY A 219 1.91 8.29 -12.13
N LEU A 220 1.60 8.54 -10.86
CA LEU A 220 0.27 8.31 -10.30
C LEU A 220 -0.82 9.14 -10.99
N THR A 221 -0.52 10.36 -11.41
CA THR A 221 -1.46 11.19 -12.18
C THR A 221 -1.79 10.56 -13.54
N ARG A 222 -0.80 10.00 -14.24
CA ARG A 222 -1.05 9.25 -15.49
C ARG A 222 -1.82 7.98 -15.23
N LEU A 223 -1.43 7.21 -14.21
CA LEU A 223 -2.08 5.97 -13.82
C LEU A 223 -3.56 6.18 -13.49
N ARG A 224 -3.91 7.20 -12.69
CA ARG A 224 -5.31 7.57 -12.40
C ARG A 224 -6.13 7.79 -13.67
N LYS A 225 -5.57 8.42 -14.72
CA LYS A 225 -6.25 8.61 -16.01
C LYS A 225 -6.45 7.30 -16.78
N ARG A 226 -5.50 6.36 -16.70
CA ARG A 226 -5.63 5.02 -17.31
C ARG A 226 -6.72 4.22 -16.59
N LEU A 227 -6.66 4.18 -15.26
CA LEU A 227 -7.58 3.42 -14.41
C LEU A 227 -9.02 3.96 -14.48
N ALA A 228 -9.22 5.26 -14.73
CA ALA A 228 -10.56 5.83 -14.95
C ALA A 228 -11.30 5.24 -16.17
N ARG A 229 -10.60 4.53 -17.07
CA ARG A 229 -11.16 3.87 -18.25
C ARG A 229 -11.35 2.37 -18.06
N VAL A 230 -10.97 1.85 -16.90
CA VAL A 230 -11.03 0.42 -16.59
C VAL A 230 -12.37 0.11 -15.92
N GLU A 231 -13.10 -0.88 -16.42
CA GLU A 231 -14.40 -1.29 -15.86
C GLU A 231 -14.27 -2.23 -14.66
N ARG A 232 -13.17 -2.99 -14.56
CA ARG A 232 -12.84 -3.90 -13.45
C ARG A 232 -11.33 -3.96 -13.23
N PRO A 233 -10.80 -4.03 -11.99
CA PRO A 233 -11.48 -4.25 -10.71
C PRO A 233 -12.24 -3.04 -10.17
N GLU A 234 -12.91 -3.22 -9.03
CA GLU A 234 -13.19 -2.12 -8.12
C GLU A 234 -11.88 -1.67 -7.46
N ILE A 235 -11.44 -0.45 -7.74
CA ILE A 235 -10.12 0.08 -7.36
C ILE A 235 -10.27 1.18 -6.30
N HIS A 236 -9.51 1.06 -5.21
CA HIS A 236 -9.40 2.05 -4.13
C HIS A 236 -7.93 2.49 -4.01
N LEU A 237 -7.57 3.64 -4.60
CA LEU A 237 -6.19 4.21 -4.59
C LEU A 237 -5.92 5.13 -3.39
N ASP A 238 -6.96 5.38 -2.60
CA ASP A 238 -7.03 6.24 -1.43
C ASP A 238 -7.05 5.41 -0.13
N TRP A 239 -6.71 4.13 -0.20
CA TRP A 239 -6.56 3.26 0.96
C TRP A 239 -5.34 3.69 1.79
N GLN A 240 -5.48 3.65 3.12
CA GLN A 240 -4.48 4.01 4.12
C GLN A 240 -4.69 3.15 5.37
#